data_AF-A0A7H8RD92-F1
#
_entry.id   AF-A0A7H8RD92-F1
#
_cell.length_a   1.000
_cell.length_b   1.000
_cell.length_c   1.000
_cell.angle_alpha   90.00
_cell.angle_beta   90.00
_cell.angle_gamma   90.00
#
_symmetry.space_group_name_H-M   'P 1'
#
loop_
_entity.id
_entity.type
_entity.pdbx_description
1 polymer ?
#
loop_
_entity_poly.entity_id
_entity_poly.type
_entity_poly.pdbx_seq_one_letter_code
_entity_poly.pdbx_strand_id
1 'polypeptide(L)'
;MPYAHSLSDISLREEIVDTIVRACLGIDTNDKALWESAWATEDPDISLTSSGTALQGMENINKYCFDNVGLMDTYHLTTGIRIDVKDGANIAYMTANALNKHYAPGEGLQANEKHLLVGSKYDIQVIKVSVG
;
A
#
# COMPACT_ATOMS: atom_id res chain seq x y z
N MET A 1 -15.66 8.40 -9.57
CA MET A 1 -14.66 9.49 -9.51
C MET A 1 -13.32 8.81 -9.26
N PRO A 2 -12.27 9.11 -10.04
CA PRO A 2 -10.93 8.62 -9.72
C PRO A 2 -10.49 9.18 -8.37
N TYR A 3 -9.73 8.40 -7.60
CA TYR A 3 -9.15 8.89 -6.34
C TYR A 3 -7.98 9.83 -6.65
N ALA A 4 -7.78 10.83 -5.80
CA ALA A 4 -6.66 11.74 -5.97
C ALA A 4 -5.34 11.01 -5.64
N HIS A 5 -4.32 11.17 -6.49
CA HIS A 5 -2.99 10.59 -6.25
C HIS A 5 -2.13 11.47 -5.33
N SER A 6 -2.59 12.70 -5.09
CA SER A 6 -2.03 13.63 -4.11
C SER A 6 -3.15 14.45 -3.49
N LEU A 7 -2.97 14.81 -2.22
CA LEU A 7 -3.88 15.68 -1.48
C LEU A 7 -3.18 17.03 -1.25
N SER A 8 -3.92 18.13 -1.36
CA SER A 8 -3.43 19.46 -1.01
C SER A 8 -3.67 19.76 0.47
N ASP A 9 -2.85 20.64 1.05
CA ASP A 9 -3.01 21.18 2.40
C ASP A 9 -2.96 20.15 3.54
N ILE A 10 -2.30 19.01 3.32
CA ILE A 10 -2.02 18.01 4.34
C ILE A 10 -0.64 18.23 4.98
N SER A 11 -0.50 17.84 6.25
CA SER A 11 0.77 17.87 6.97
C SER A 11 1.71 16.77 6.48
N LEU A 12 3.02 16.92 6.75
CA LEU A 12 4.02 15.89 6.44
C LEU A 12 3.66 14.50 7.02
N ARG A 13 3.08 14.45 8.23
CA ARG A 13 2.68 13.17 8.84
C ARG A 13 1.51 12.56 8.08
N GLU A 14 0.57 13.38 7.60
CA GLU A 14 -0.52 12.92 6.75
C GLU A 14 -0.02 12.47 5.38
N GLU A 15 0.96 13.15 4.78
CA GLU A 15 1.61 12.71 3.52
C GLU A 15 2.24 11.33 3.67
N ILE A 16 2.93 11.09 4.81
CA ILE A 16 3.51 9.79 5.12
C ILE A 16 2.42 8.73 5.31
N VAL A 17 1.35 9.02 6.07
CA VAL A 17 0.20 8.09 6.21
C VAL A 17 -0.43 7.78 4.86
N ASP A 18 -0.57 8.79 4.01
CA ASP A 18 -1.23 8.68 2.72
C ASP A 18 -0.52 7.69 1.78
N THR A 19 0.79 7.45 1.95
CA THR A 19 1.51 6.40 1.19
C THR A 19 0.88 5.01 1.34
N ILE A 20 0.66 4.52 2.56
CA ILE A 20 0.06 3.20 2.77
C ILE A 20 -1.42 3.20 2.44
N VAL A 21 -2.11 4.33 2.63
CA VAL A 21 -3.52 4.48 2.24
C VAL A 21 -3.67 4.34 0.73
N ARG A 22 -2.87 5.04 -0.07
CA ARG A 22 -2.90 4.93 -1.54
C ARG A 22 -2.50 3.55 -2.03
N ALA A 23 -1.52 2.91 -1.40
CA ALA A 23 -1.15 1.53 -1.73
C ALA A 23 -2.32 0.55 -1.51
N CYS A 24 -2.91 0.55 -0.31
CA CYS A 24 -4.05 -0.31 0.01
C CYS A 24 -5.28 0.00 -0.85
N LEU A 25 -5.63 1.28 -0.98
CA LEU A 25 -6.78 1.72 -1.76
C LEU A 25 -6.61 1.39 -3.24
N GLY A 26 -5.41 1.57 -3.80
CA GLY A 26 -5.10 1.23 -5.19
C GLY A 26 -5.30 -0.25 -5.48
N ILE A 27 -4.90 -1.14 -4.55
CA ILE A 27 -5.20 -2.57 -4.66
C ILE A 27 -6.72 -2.81 -4.56
N ASP A 28 -7.36 -2.30 -3.51
CA ASP A 28 -8.78 -2.56 -3.21
C ASP A 28 -9.72 -2.10 -4.34
N THR A 29 -9.31 -1.08 -5.10
CA THR A 29 -10.11 -0.52 -6.19
C THR A 29 -9.57 -0.88 -7.57
N ASN A 30 -8.57 -1.75 -7.66
CA ASN A 30 -7.86 -2.11 -8.89
C ASN A 30 -7.40 -0.87 -9.70
N ASP A 31 -6.93 0.16 -9.00
CA ASP A 31 -6.44 1.41 -9.59
C ASP A 31 -4.91 1.40 -9.61
N LYS A 32 -4.36 1.03 -10.77
CA LYS A 32 -2.91 0.88 -10.95
C LYS A 32 -2.16 2.19 -10.76
N ALA A 33 -2.75 3.30 -11.19
CA ALA A 33 -2.09 4.59 -11.11
C ALA A 33 -2.03 5.08 -9.64
N LEU A 34 -3.10 4.88 -8.88
CA LEU A 34 -3.11 5.14 -7.45
C LEU A 34 -2.12 4.23 -6.69
N TRP A 35 -2.12 2.93 -7.01
CA TRP A 35 -1.17 1.96 -6.45
C TRP A 35 0.27 2.40 -6.70
N GLU A 36 0.67 2.62 -7.96
CA GLU A 36 2.04 2.96 -8.34
C GLU A 36 2.48 4.31 -7.76
N SER A 37 1.55 5.26 -7.56
CA SER A 37 1.88 6.54 -6.93
C SER A 37 2.41 6.39 -5.50
N ALA A 38 2.06 5.31 -4.79
CA ALA A 38 2.47 5.07 -3.40
C ALA A 38 3.93 4.62 -3.28
N TRP A 39 4.56 4.27 -4.40
CA TRP A 39 5.87 3.68 -4.47
C TRP A 39 6.90 4.67 -5.03
N ALA A 40 8.13 4.59 -4.54
CA ALA A 40 9.26 5.30 -5.13
C ALA A 40 9.73 4.57 -6.40
N THR A 41 8.99 4.70 -7.49
CA THR A 41 9.21 3.94 -8.74
C THR A 41 10.59 4.13 -9.36
N GLU A 42 11.21 5.29 -9.12
CA GLU A 42 12.55 5.63 -9.62
C GLU A 42 13.68 5.17 -8.69
N ASP A 43 13.37 4.66 -7.49
CA ASP A 43 14.37 4.16 -6.56
C ASP A 43 14.76 2.71 -6.90
N PRO A 44 16.03 2.42 -7.20
CA PRO A 44 16.48 1.07 -7.53
C PRO A 44 16.40 0.08 -6.36
N ASP A 45 16.34 0.57 -5.11
CA ASP A 45 16.32 -0.24 -3.89
C ASP A 45 14.89 -0.53 -3.39
N ILE A 46 13.86 -0.14 -4.16
CA ILE A 46 12.47 -0.39 -3.83
C ILE A 46 12.19 -1.89 -3.67
N SER A 47 11.65 -2.26 -2.51
CA SER A 47 11.36 -3.65 -2.20
C SER A 47 10.18 -3.82 -1.25
N LEU A 48 9.60 -5.01 -1.30
CA LEU A 48 8.53 -5.46 -0.40
C LEU A 48 8.85 -6.87 0.08
N THR A 49 8.77 -7.12 1.38
CA THR A 49 8.85 -8.49 1.92
C THR A 49 7.48 -8.93 2.40
N SER A 50 6.97 -10.04 1.86
CA SER A 50 5.69 -10.63 2.25
C SER A 50 5.86 -12.12 2.51
N SER A 51 5.42 -12.60 3.67
CA SER A 51 5.52 -14.00 4.09
C SER A 51 6.92 -14.61 3.90
N GLY A 52 7.97 -13.83 4.18
CA GLY A 52 9.37 -14.24 4.03
C GLY A 52 9.92 -14.20 2.59
N THR A 53 9.09 -13.83 1.61
CA THR A 53 9.51 -13.64 0.22
C THR A 53 9.82 -12.17 0.00
N ALA A 54 11.06 -11.86 -0.39
CA ALA A 54 11.47 -10.52 -0.79
C ALA A 54 11.22 -10.30 -2.28
N LEU A 55 10.52 -9.22 -2.60
CA LEU A 55 10.21 -8.75 -3.94
C LEU A 55 11.03 -7.49 -4.19
N GLN A 56 11.92 -7.54 -5.18
CA GLN A 56 12.80 -6.43 -5.54
C GLN A 56 12.32 -5.77 -6.82
N GLY A 57 12.23 -4.44 -6.82
CA GLY A 57 11.78 -3.65 -7.95
C GLY A 57 10.26 -3.67 -8.18
N MET A 58 9.76 -2.61 -8.79
CA MET A 58 8.33 -2.43 -9.05
C MET A 58 7.71 -3.48 -9.97
N GLU A 59 8.48 -4.04 -10.91
CA GLU A 59 7.98 -5.13 -11.77
C GLU A 59 7.54 -6.34 -10.95
N ASN A 60 8.38 -6.79 -10.00
CA ASN A 60 8.04 -7.92 -9.15
C ASN A 60 6.93 -7.55 -8.17
N ILE A 61 6.98 -6.36 -7.56
CA ILE A 61 5.93 -5.90 -6.66
C ILE A 61 4.57 -5.89 -7.37
N ASN A 62 4.48 -5.34 -8.58
CA ASN A 62 3.25 -5.35 -9.38
C ASN A 62 2.79 -6.77 -9.72
N LYS A 63 3.70 -7.59 -10.25
CA LYS A 63 3.39 -8.96 -10.66
C LYS A 63 2.85 -9.82 -9.51
N TYR A 64 3.40 -9.66 -8.30
CA TYR A 64 2.99 -10.46 -7.14
C TYR A 64 1.80 -9.85 -6.40
N CYS A 65 1.74 -8.52 -6.26
CA CYS A 65 0.68 -7.85 -5.51
C CYS A 65 -0.45 -7.37 -6.41
N PHE A 66 -0.21 -6.35 -7.25
CA PHE A 66 -1.28 -5.69 -8.00
C PHE A 66 -1.96 -6.64 -9.00
N ASP A 67 -1.19 -7.33 -9.84
CA ASP A 67 -1.72 -8.16 -10.92
C ASP A 67 -2.43 -9.43 -10.41
N ASN A 68 -2.26 -9.80 -9.13
CA ASN A 68 -3.00 -10.89 -8.50
C ASN A 68 -4.11 -10.37 -7.57
N VAL A 69 -3.75 -9.57 -6.57
CA VAL A 69 -4.65 -9.13 -5.50
C VAL A 69 -5.57 -8.01 -5.97
N GLY A 70 -5.11 -7.13 -6.86
CA GLY A 70 -5.95 -6.06 -7.43
C GLY A 70 -7.11 -6.59 -8.29
N LEU A 71 -7.00 -7.82 -8.81
CA LEU A 71 -8.09 -8.47 -9.54
C LEU A 71 -9.14 -9.12 -8.62
N MET A 72 -8.86 -9.22 -7.33
CA MET A 72 -9.73 -9.86 -6.34
C MET A 72 -10.72 -8.86 -5.73
N ASP A 73 -11.82 -9.38 -5.18
CA ASP A 73 -12.66 -8.59 -4.29
C ASP A 73 -11.94 -8.51 -2.94
N THR A 74 -11.26 -7.39 -2.68
CA THR A 74 -10.36 -7.24 -1.54
C THR A 74 -10.57 -5.97 -0.76
N TYR A 75 -10.22 -6.02 0.52
CA TYR A 75 -10.28 -4.88 1.43
C TYR A 75 -9.14 -4.95 2.44
N HIS A 76 -8.39 -3.85 2.56
CA HIS A 76 -7.28 -3.71 3.50
C HIS A 76 -7.61 -2.67 4.58
N LEU A 77 -7.88 -3.13 5.80
CA LEU A 77 -8.07 -2.26 6.96
C LEU A 77 -6.74 -1.99 7.65
N THR A 78 -6.14 -0.83 7.41
CA THR A 78 -4.87 -0.42 8.04
C THR A 78 -5.12 0.53 9.21
N THR A 79 -4.58 0.22 10.39
CA THR A 79 -4.82 0.95 11.65
C THR A 79 -3.59 0.97 12.55
N GLY A 80 -3.64 1.73 13.65
CA GLY A 80 -2.57 1.76 14.65
C GLY A 80 -1.27 2.35 14.10
N ILE A 81 -1.37 3.29 13.17
CA ILE A 81 -0.23 3.87 12.47
C ILE A 81 0.64 4.68 13.44
N ARG A 82 1.95 4.41 13.44
CA ARG A 82 2.96 5.18 14.18
C ARG A 82 4.04 5.62 13.21
N ILE A 83 4.41 6.89 13.27
CA ILE A 83 5.41 7.49 12.39
C ILE A 83 6.55 8.06 13.23
N ASP A 84 7.77 7.75 12.84
CA ASP A 84 8.99 8.39 13.28
C ASP A 84 9.63 9.14 12.11
N VAL A 85 9.70 10.46 12.21
CA VAL A 85 10.28 11.36 11.21
C VAL A 85 10.94 12.53 11.93
N LYS A 86 12.14 12.90 11.51
CA LYS A 86 12.87 14.06 12.03
C LYS A 86 12.66 15.25 11.12
N ASP A 87 12.72 16.46 11.69
CA ASP A 87 12.62 17.70 10.92
C ASP A 87 13.71 17.75 9.83
N GLY A 88 13.30 18.01 8.59
CA GLY A 88 14.18 18.07 7.43
C GLY A 88 14.70 16.72 6.91
N ALA A 89 14.25 15.58 7.46
CA ALA A 89 14.66 14.27 6.98
C ALA A 89 13.98 13.90 5.64
N ASN A 90 14.71 13.18 4.80
CA ASN A 90 14.19 12.58 3.57
C ASN A 90 13.68 11.15 3.77
N ILE A 91 13.77 10.63 5.00
CA ILE A 91 13.38 9.26 5.34
C ILE A 91 12.51 9.34 6.60
N ALA A 92 11.43 8.56 6.60
CA ALA A 92 10.63 8.30 7.79
C ALA A 92 10.38 6.80 7.94
N TYR A 93 10.09 6.39 9.16
CA TYR A 93 9.73 5.02 9.49
C TYR A 93 8.29 4.99 9.97
N MET A 94 7.51 4.07 9.42
CA MET A 94 6.11 3.87 9.74
C MET A 94 5.88 2.43 10.16
N THR A 95 5.10 2.25 11.22
CA THR A 95 4.56 0.94 11.58
C THR A 95 3.04 0.99 11.57
N ALA A 96 2.40 -0.11 11.20
CA ALA A 96 0.94 -0.22 11.21
C ALA A 96 0.51 -1.68 11.44
N ASN A 97 -0.74 -1.86 11.86
CA ASN A 97 -1.42 -3.17 11.80
C ASN A 97 -2.39 -3.15 10.63
N ALA A 98 -2.51 -4.28 9.93
CA ALA A 98 -3.47 -4.44 8.86
C ALA A 98 -4.30 -5.72 9.05
N LEU A 99 -5.56 -5.64 8.67
CA LEU A 99 -6.45 -6.77 8.49
C LEU A 99 -6.95 -6.77 7.06
N ASN A 100 -6.56 -7.79 6.30
CA ASN A 100 -6.83 -7.88 4.88
C ASN A 100 -7.81 -9.03 4.63
N LYS A 101 -8.76 -8.80 3.75
CA LYS A 101 -9.70 -9.81 3.30
C LYS A 101 -9.62 -9.93 1.80
N HIS A 102 -9.50 -11.17 1.31
CA HIS A 102 -9.40 -11.45 -0.12
C HIS A 102 -10.41 -12.54 -0.49
N TYR A 103 -11.29 -12.20 -1.43
CA TYR A 103 -12.26 -13.11 -2.05
C TYR A 103 -11.91 -13.30 -3.52
N ALA A 104 -12.44 -14.36 -4.16
CA ALA A 104 -12.31 -14.43 -5.61
C ALA A 104 -13.10 -13.27 -6.28
N PRO A 105 -12.78 -12.93 -7.53
CA PRO A 105 -13.41 -11.81 -8.22
C PRO A 105 -14.94 -11.98 -8.32
N GLY A 106 -15.69 -10.98 -7.87
CA GLY A 106 -17.16 -10.96 -7.89
C GLY A 106 -17.86 -11.73 -6.76
N GLU A 107 -17.12 -12.26 -5.78
CA GLU A 107 -17.69 -13.03 -4.68
C GLU A 107 -17.71 -12.30 -3.33
N GLY A 108 -17.16 -11.09 -3.23
CA GLY A 108 -16.98 -10.37 -1.96
C GLY A 108 -18.27 -9.99 -1.22
N LEU A 109 -19.40 -9.97 -1.93
CA LEU A 109 -20.73 -9.71 -1.35
C LEU A 109 -21.53 -10.99 -1.04
N GLN A 110 -20.99 -12.17 -1.38
CA GLN A 110 -21.69 -13.43 -1.19
C GLN A 110 -21.56 -13.93 0.25
N ALA A 111 -22.67 -14.40 0.80
CA ALA A 111 -22.68 -14.96 2.15
C ALA A 111 -21.97 -16.32 2.19
N ASN A 112 -21.15 -16.54 3.21
CA ASN A 112 -20.40 -17.78 3.46
C ASN A 112 -19.35 -18.15 2.39
N GLU A 113 -18.94 -17.20 1.54
CA GLU A 113 -17.90 -17.47 0.56
C GLU A 113 -16.53 -17.73 1.20
N LYS A 114 -15.77 -18.62 0.58
CA LYS A 114 -14.40 -18.90 0.98
C LYS A 114 -13.53 -17.67 0.74
N HIS A 115 -12.79 -17.27 1.76
CA HIS A 115 -11.90 -16.12 1.68
C HIS A 115 -10.62 -16.37 2.47
N LEU A 116 -9.60 -15.62 2.11
CA LEU A 116 -8.39 -15.49 2.90
C LEU A 116 -8.53 -14.27 3.80
N LEU A 117 -8.45 -14.48 5.12
CA LEU A 117 -8.35 -13.41 6.11
C LEU A 117 -6.91 -13.38 6.65
N VAL A 118 -6.24 -12.24 6.50
CA VAL A 118 -4.83 -12.09 6.88
C VAL A 118 -4.69 -10.96 7.90
N GLY A 119 -4.08 -11.26 9.04
CA GLY A 119 -3.54 -10.24 9.94
C GLY A 119 -2.09 -9.95 9.60
N SER A 120 -1.72 -8.68 9.47
CA SER A 120 -0.36 -8.27 9.14
C SER A 120 0.14 -7.16 10.06
N LYS A 121 1.46 -7.13 10.26
CA LYS A 121 2.18 -5.98 10.80
C LYS A 121 3.02 -5.41 9.68
N TYR A 122 2.94 -4.11 9.49
CA TYR A 122 3.73 -3.39 8.52
C TYR A 122 4.85 -2.65 9.23
N ASP A 123 6.06 -2.85 8.72
CA ASP A 123 7.26 -2.11 9.05
C ASP A 123 7.74 -1.47 7.74
N ILE A 124 7.55 -0.16 7.61
CA ILE A 124 7.67 0.57 6.34
C ILE A 124 8.72 1.65 6.50
N GLN A 125 9.66 1.70 5.57
CA GLN A 125 10.50 2.87 5.33
C GLN A 125 9.88 3.65 4.18
N VAL A 126 9.59 4.93 4.40
CA VAL A 126 9.18 5.84 3.34
C VAL A 126 10.31 6.81 3.05
N ILE A 127 10.45 7.17 1.78
CA ILE A 127 11.42 8.15 1.34
C ILE A 127 10.70 9.33 0.68
N LYS A 128 11.28 10.52 0.85
CA LYS A 128 10.83 11.70 0.15
C LYS A 128 11.35 11.65 -1.29
N VAL A 129 10.44 11.55 -2.24
CA VAL A 129 10.76 11.67 -3.67
C VAL A 129 10.63 13.14 -4.05
N SER A 130 11.69 13.73 -4.59
CA SER A 130 11.64 15.08 -5.14
C SER A 130 10.67 15.08 -6.32
N VAL A 131 9.69 15.99 -6.31
CA VAL A 131 8.90 16.26 -7.51
C VAL A 131 9.84 16.97 -8.48
N GLY A 132 10.18 16.30 -9.58
CA GLY A 132 10.92 16.91 -10.70
C GLY A 132 10.11 18.00 -11.39
#